data_AF-A0A2E2BVF1-F1
#
_entry.id   AF-A0A2E2BVF1-F1
#
_cell.length_a   1.000
_cell.length_b   1.000
_cell.length_c   1.000
_cell.angle_alpha   90.00
_cell.angle_beta   90.00
_cell.angle_gamma   90.00
#
_symmetry.space_group_name_H-M   'P 1'
#
loop_
_entity.id
_entity.type
_entity.pdbx_description
1 polymer ?
#
loop_
_entity_poly.entity_id
_entity_poly.type
_entity_poly.pdbx_seq_one_letter_code
_entity_poly.pdbx_strand_id
1 'polypeptide(L)'
;MDARVFLTLIVFGLTETPLKAESKSPPVHETEQRAREVLHEWSEECLSFTGVQGEILRIDYDDVFQQQKHSVGTFGYLGPQYGFFRYNPAPNQPDPDSLKKAPDGSPYEYKEGFSEEWRWQKSWIRSIDHREKKYEEFRIIKRPQTESEPKWYDFGRYFSEMDNMAPVLPGVPNQAKFDEFISHSYLMVIRENDTHITIAGKPKLRRHAVFFQEFKLHLEKRPWRLKAVQYIQQGGQTSTVYLFTNVEFNPLERDDEPDLSDYQNLNDQPIAARYPENAERQSFQKKVGSQPSGSGSLMDLIFHLLF
;
A
#
# COMPACT_ATOMS: atom_id res chain seq x y z
N MET A 1 19.27 3.44 20.85
CA MET A 1 19.29 2.26 19.95
C MET A 1 19.45 2.80 18.54
N ASP A 2 20.44 2.34 17.78
CA ASP A 2 20.72 2.86 16.43
C ASP A 2 19.54 2.54 15.50
N ALA A 3 19.05 3.54 14.76
CA ALA A 3 17.96 3.39 13.79
C ALA A 3 18.26 2.30 12.74
N ARG A 4 19.54 2.03 12.48
CA ARG A 4 20.03 0.96 11.59
C ARG A 4 19.69 -0.42 12.12
N VAL A 5 19.97 -0.69 13.40
CA VAL A 5 19.67 -1.97 14.05
C VAL A 5 18.15 -2.20 14.11
N PHE A 6 17.38 -1.13 14.28
CA PHE A 6 15.91 -1.18 14.31
C PHE A 6 15.31 -1.53 12.94
N LEU A 7 15.81 -0.90 11.85
CA LEU A 7 15.35 -1.18 10.48
C LEU A 7 15.69 -2.61 10.06
N THR A 8 16.93 -3.07 10.33
CA THR A 8 17.36 -4.43 10.02
C THR A 8 16.49 -5.46 10.76
N LEU A 9 16.27 -5.33 12.07
CA LEU A 9 15.47 -6.30 12.83
C LEU A 9 13.99 -6.36 12.39
N ILE A 10 13.39 -5.23 12.02
CA ILE A 10 12.00 -5.18 11.54
C ILE A 10 11.90 -5.76 10.14
N VAL A 11 12.80 -5.38 9.23
CA VAL A 11 12.81 -5.91 7.85
C VAL A 11 13.04 -7.42 7.89
N PHE A 12 14.07 -7.92 8.56
CA PHE A 12 14.29 -9.37 8.71
C PHE A 12 13.12 -10.08 9.40
N GLY A 13 12.48 -9.44 10.38
CA GLY A 13 11.29 -9.97 11.04
C GLY A 13 10.04 -10.06 10.16
N LEU A 14 9.97 -9.26 9.09
CA LEU A 14 8.88 -9.26 8.12
C LEU A 14 9.20 -10.09 6.87
N THR A 15 10.49 -10.23 6.50
CA THR A 15 10.93 -10.86 5.25
C THR A 15 11.42 -12.31 5.38
N GLU A 16 11.56 -12.88 6.58
CA GLU A 16 11.99 -14.28 6.71
C GLU A 16 10.95 -15.26 6.15
N THR A 17 11.37 -16.00 5.11
CA THR A 17 10.87 -17.34 4.79
C THR A 17 11.02 -18.23 6.02
N PRO A 18 10.14 -19.23 6.22
CA PRO A 18 10.07 -19.94 7.49
C PRO A 18 11.38 -20.66 7.77
N LEU A 19 12.14 -20.16 8.75
CA LEU A 19 13.23 -20.88 9.40
C LEU A 19 12.65 -22.19 9.93
N LYS A 20 13.12 -23.29 9.36
CA LYS A 20 12.85 -24.65 9.80
C LYS A 20 13.49 -24.85 11.17
N ALA A 21 12.79 -24.43 12.22
CA ALA A 21 13.12 -24.75 13.59
C ALA A 21 12.12 -25.82 14.07
N GLU A 22 12.63 -27.01 14.38
CA GLU A 22 11.94 -28.05 15.13
C GLU A 22 11.69 -27.55 16.56
N SER A 23 10.66 -26.73 16.72
CA SER A 23 9.93 -26.54 17.97
C SER A 23 8.50 -26.95 17.65
N LYS A 24 7.80 -27.64 18.56
CA LYS A 24 6.37 -27.95 18.36
C LYS A 24 5.63 -26.63 18.15
N SER A 25 5.37 -26.29 16.89
CA SER A 25 4.65 -25.09 16.53
C SER A 25 3.31 -25.13 17.26
N PRO A 26 2.87 -24.03 17.90
CA PRO A 26 1.56 -24.01 18.50
C PRO A 26 0.49 -24.39 17.46
N PRO A 27 -0.59 -25.08 17.85
CA PRO A 27 -1.71 -25.34 16.97
C PRO A 27 -2.20 -24.06 16.27
N VAL A 28 -2.54 -24.16 14.99
CA VAL A 28 -3.00 -23.01 14.18
C VAL A 28 -4.13 -22.24 14.87
N HIS A 29 -5.06 -22.95 15.51
CA HIS A 29 -6.17 -22.34 16.26
C HIS A 29 -5.68 -21.44 17.41
N GLU A 30 -4.66 -21.85 18.17
CA GLU A 30 -4.11 -21.04 19.26
C GLU A 30 -3.44 -19.78 18.73
N THR A 31 -2.71 -19.87 17.62
CA THR A 31 -2.07 -18.70 16.99
C THR A 31 -3.06 -17.72 16.36
N GLU A 32 -4.20 -18.20 15.84
CA GLU A 32 -5.27 -17.33 15.35
C GLU A 32 -5.97 -16.63 16.52
N GLN A 33 -6.32 -17.38 17.57
CA GLN A 33 -6.96 -16.82 18.75
C GLN A 33 -6.07 -15.74 19.40
N ARG A 34 -4.78 -16.02 19.58
CA ARG A 34 -3.82 -15.06 20.11
C ARG A 34 -3.71 -13.79 19.24
N ALA A 35 -3.73 -13.94 17.91
CA ALA A 35 -3.72 -12.79 17.01
C ALA A 35 -4.96 -11.91 17.19
N ARG A 36 -6.15 -12.52 17.34
CA ARG A 36 -7.40 -11.79 17.56
C ARG A 36 -7.41 -11.08 18.92
N GLU A 37 -6.95 -11.74 19.98
CA GLU A 37 -6.82 -11.15 21.32
C GLU A 37 -5.93 -9.92 21.29
N VAL A 38 -4.73 -10.02 20.72
CA VAL A 38 -3.78 -8.88 20.64
C VAL A 38 -4.34 -7.71 19.82
N LEU A 39 -4.98 -8.00 18.68
CA LEU A 39 -5.55 -6.93 17.86
C LEU A 39 -6.75 -6.27 18.54
N HIS A 40 -7.54 -7.03 19.30
CA HIS A 40 -8.61 -6.48 20.12
C HIS A 40 -8.07 -5.62 21.27
N GLU A 41 -7.09 -6.12 22.04
CA GLU A 41 -6.41 -5.35 23.10
C GLU A 41 -5.85 -4.03 22.55
N TRP A 42 -5.17 -4.09 21.40
CA TRP A 42 -4.63 -2.90 20.75
C TRP A 42 -5.73 -1.93 20.32
N SER A 43 -6.84 -2.42 19.76
CA SER A 43 -7.99 -1.59 19.37
C SER A 43 -8.60 -0.87 20.58
N GLU A 44 -8.77 -1.60 21.68
CA GLU A 44 -9.31 -1.09 22.95
C GLU A 44 -8.40 -0.01 23.57
N GLU A 45 -7.08 -0.22 23.56
CA GLU A 45 -6.10 0.79 24.00
C GLU A 45 -6.15 2.08 23.16
N CYS A 46 -6.72 2.01 21.96
CA CYS A 46 -6.77 3.09 20.99
C CYS A 46 -8.14 3.76 20.82
N LEU A 47 -9.15 3.39 21.62
CA LEU A 47 -10.53 3.90 21.46
C LEU A 47 -10.65 5.43 21.52
N SER A 48 -9.75 6.12 22.21
CA SER A 48 -9.75 7.59 22.32
C SER A 48 -9.14 8.30 21.12
N PHE A 49 -8.54 7.58 20.18
CA PHE A 49 -7.85 8.18 19.04
C PHE A 49 -8.79 8.24 17.82
N THR A 50 -9.00 9.44 17.31
CA THR A 50 -9.80 9.72 16.10
C THR A 50 -8.95 10.30 14.97
N GLY A 51 -7.70 10.67 15.28
CA GLY A 51 -6.72 11.08 14.31
C GLY A 51 -5.32 10.57 14.64
N VAL A 52 -4.47 10.51 13.64
CA VAL A 52 -3.06 10.14 13.76
C VAL A 52 -2.26 10.85 12.71
N GLN A 53 -1.04 11.26 13.04
CA GLN A 53 -0.05 11.70 12.07
C GLN A 53 1.33 11.21 12.47
N GLY A 54 2.28 11.27 11.55
CA GLY A 54 3.68 11.01 11.85
C GLY A 54 4.54 10.96 10.61
N GLU A 55 5.73 10.42 10.80
CA GLU A 55 6.67 10.14 9.73
C GLU A 55 6.53 8.70 9.26
N ILE A 56 6.87 8.49 8.00
CA ILE A 56 6.79 7.19 7.36
C ILE A 56 8.02 6.92 6.49
N LEU A 57 8.56 5.73 6.61
CA LEU A 57 9.48 5.15 5.63
C LEU A 57 8.71 4.06 4.88
N ARG A 58 8.59 4.23 3.57
CA ARG A 58 8.04 3.26 2.64
C ARG A 58 9.18 2.55 1.93
N ILE A 59 9.13 1.22 1.91
CA ILE A 59 10.04 0.38 1.15
C ILE A 59 9.22 -0.52 0.23
N ASP A 60 9.37 -0.37 -1.08
CA ASP A 60 8.77 -1.27 -2.06
C ASP A 60 9.80 -2.28 -2.53
N TYR A 61 9.50 -3.57 -2.39
CA TYR A 61 10.31 -4.68 -2.86
C TYR A 61 9.74 -5.26 -4.14
N ASP A 62 10.62 -5.56 -5.09
CA ASP A 62 10.36 -6.36 -6.27
C ASP A 62 11.29 -7.58 -6.24
N ASP A 63 10.72 -8.75 -5.98
CA ASP A 63 11.47 -10.00 -5.84
C ASP A 63 11.81 -10.63 -7.21
N VAL A 64 11.17 -10.19 -8.31
CA VAL A 64 11.49 -10.66 -9.67
C VAL A 64 12.78 -10.02 -10.15
N PHE A 65 12.88 -8.70 -10.00
CA PHE A 65 14.06 -7.93 -10.40
C PHE A 65 15.06 -7.73 -9.27
N GLN A 66 14.74 -8.21 -8.06
CA GLN A 66 15.56 -8.05 -6.85
C GLN A 66 15.89 -6.59 -6.59
N GLN A 67 14.86 -5.74 -6.64
CA GLN A 67 14.97 -4.30 -6.45
C GLN A 67 14.25 -3.87 -5.18
N GLN A 68 14.75 -2.81 -4.55
CA GLN A 68 14.02 -2.11 -3.49
C GLN A 68 14.06 -0.60 -3.66
N LYS A 69 12.91 0.05 -3.49
CA LYS A 69 12.72 1.50 -3.58
C LYS A 69 12.43 2.07 -2.21
N HIS A 70 13.10 3.15 -1.81
CA HIS A 70 12.87 3.78 -0.51
C HIS A 70 12.33 5.20 -0.66
N SER A 71 11.20 5.46 0.00
CA SER A 71 10.60 6.78 0.14
C SER A 71 10.47 7.15 1.61
N VAL A 72 10.81 8.38 1.95
CA VAL A 72 10.57 8.95 3.29
C VAL A 72 9.47 10.00 3.20
N GLY A 73 8.73 10.20 4.27
CA GLY A 73 7.56 11.04 4.17
C GLY A 73 6.83 11.29 5.47
N THR A 74 5.64 11.84 5.32
CA THR A 74 4.68 12.07 6.39
C THR A 74 3.34 11.47 6.01
N PHE A 75 2.62 10.96 7.00
CA PHE A 75 1.26 10.49 6.84
C PHE A 75 0.36 11.15 7.87
N GLY A 76 -0.93 11.22 7.55
CA GLY A 76 -1.94 11.71 8.48
C GLY A 76 -3.31 11.16 8.17
N TYR A 77 -4.12 11.07 9.20
CA TYR A 77 -5.53 10.78 9.15
C TYR A 77 -6.23 11.59 10.22
N LEU A 78 -7.20 12.39 9.80
CA LEU A 78 -8.07 13.21 10.63
C LEU A 78 -9.49 12.77 10.32
N GLY A 79 -9.95 11.75 11.06
CA GLY A 79 -11.17 11.07 10.70
C GLY A 79 -12.42 11.94 10.89
N PRO A 80 -13.48 11.71 10.08
CA PRO A 80 -13.50 10.87 8.88
C PRO A 80 -13.12 11.67 7.60
N GLN A 81 -12.57 10.95 6.62
CA GLN A 81 -12.34 11.41 5.23
C GLN A 81 -11.35 12.56 5.01
N TYR A 82 -10.54 12.91 6.01
CA TYR A 82 -9.29 13.61 5.78
C TYR A 82 -8.12 12.67 6.04
N GLY A 83 -7.27 12.53 5.03
CA GLY A 83 -6.07 11.73 5.15
C GLY A 83 -5.06 12.15 4.11
N PHE A 84 -3.78 11.97 4.41
CA PHE A 84 -2.73 12.23 3.46
C PHE A 84 -1.56 11.28 3.63
N PHE A 85 -0.85 11.07 2.52
CA PHE A 85 0.47 10.49 2.49
C PHE A 85 1.31 11.34 1.56
N ARG A 86 2.45 11.82 2.05
CA ARG A 86 3.40 12.59 1.25
C ARG A 86 4.74 11.90 1.30
N TYR A 87 5.26 11.53 0.15
CA TYR A 87 6.51 10.83 -0.03
C TYR A 87 7.51 11.69 -0.81
N ASN A 88 8.76 11.57 -0.41
CA ASN A 88 9.91 12.04 -1.16
C ASN A 88 10.90 10.88 -1.30
N PRO A 89 11.79 10.91 -2.30
CA PRO A 89 12.91 10.00 -2.37
C PRO A 89 13.72 10.07 -1.06
N ALA A 90 14.18 8.91 -0.56
CA ALA A 90 15.04 8.91 0.61
C ALA A 90 16.31 9.76 0.34
N PRO A 91 16.69 10.67 1.25
CA PRO A 91 17.79 11.62 0.99
C PRO A 91 19.16 10.95 0.90
N ASN A 92 19.29 9.76 1.48
CA ASN A 92 20.53 8.99 1.47
C ASN A 92 20.23 7.55 1.04
N GLN A 93 21.10 7.01 0.20
CA GLN A 93 21.09 5.58 -0.10
C GLN A 93 21.42 4.79 1.19
N PRO A 94 20.64 3.76 1.53
CA PRO A 94 20.93 2.88 2.66
C PRO A 94 22.24 2.10 2.45
N ASP A 95 22.83 1.66 3.56
CA ASP A 95 23.99 0.78 3.54
C ASP A 95 23.66 -0.52 2.78
N PRO A 96 24.48 -0.99 1.83
CA PRO A 96 24.29 -2.27 1.14
C PRO A 96 24.06 -3.48 2.05
N ASP A 97 24.58 -3.45 3.28
CA ASP A 97 24.37 -4.51 4.26
C ASP A 97 23.00 -4.48 4.93
N SER A 98 22.31 -3.33 4.85
CA SER A 98 20.94 -3.17 5.31
C SER A 98 19.89 -3.50 4.24
N LEU A 99 20.31 -3.66 2.97
CA LEU A 99 19.43 -4.08 1.88
C LEU A 99 19.00 -5.54 2.05
N LYS A 100 17.80 -5.86 1.58
CA LYS A 100 17.30 -7.25 1.53
C LYS A 100 18.30 -8.08 0.73
N LYS A 101 18.58 -9.29 1.19
CA LYS A 101 19.49 -10.21 0.49
C LYS A 101 18.67 -11.16 -0.39
N ALA A 102 19.15 -11.37 -1.61
CA ALA A 102 18.68 -12.39 -2.53
C ALA A 102 19.10 -13.79 -2.07
N PRO A 103 18.54 -14.87 -2.65
CA PRO A 103 18.87 -16.24 -2.26
C PRO A 103 20.36 -16.59 -2.39
N ASP A 104 21.10 -15.92 -3.27
CA ASP A 104 22.54 -16.06 -3.44
C ASP A 104 23.37 -15.24 -2.44
N GLY A 105 22.71 -14.49 -1.55
CA GLY A 105 23.31 -13.62 -0.53
C GLY A 105 23.67 -12.22 -1.03
N SER A 106 23.51 -11.92 -2.32
CA SER A 106 23.72 -10.57 -2.86
C SER A 106 22.64 -9.60 -2.36
N PRO A 107 22.96 -8.31 -2.13
CA PRO A 107 21.93 -7.33 -1.79
C PRO A 107 21.05 -7.01 -3.00
N TYR A 108 19.78 -6.74 -2.75
CA TYR A 108 18.87 -6.18 -3.74
C TYR A 108 19.41 -4.86 -4.27
N GLU A 109 19.13 -4.55 -5.53
CA GLU A 109 19.49 -3.27 -6.12
C GLU A 109 18.64 -2.16 -5.50
N TYR A 110 19.31 -1.12 -5.00
CA TYR A 110 18.63 0.08 -4.51
C TYR A 110 18.18 0.97 -5.66
N LYS A 111 16.94 1.43 -5.59
CA LYS A 111 16.36 2.43 -6.48
C LYS A 111 15.81 3.60 -5.67
N GLU A 112 15.82 4.79 -6.24
CA GLU A 112 15.14 5.94 -5.65
C GLU A 112 13.63 5.68 -5.56
N GLY A 113 13.03 6.10 -4.45
CA GLY A 113 11.60 6.00 -4.22
C GLY A 113 10.79 7.05 -4.97
N PHE A 114 9.48 7.02 -4.70
CA PHE A 114 8.51 7.94 -5.24
C PHE A 114 8.60 9.34 -4.63
N SER A 115 8.22 10.33 -5.44
CA SER A 115 8.02 11.73 -5.06
C SER A 115 6.56 12.10 -5.31
N GLU A 116 5.67 11.61 -4.46
CA GLU A 116 4.22 11.68 -4.67
C GLU A 116 3.49 12.10 -3.40
N GLU A 117 2.31 12.70 -3.57
CA GLU A 117 1.41 13.03 -2.48
C GLU A 117 -0.02 12.62 -2.81
N TRP A 118 -0.64 11.90 -1.88
CA TRP A 118 -2.02 11.46 -1.95
C TRP A 118 -2.82 12.14 -0.85
N ARG A 119 -3.94 12.78 -1.21
CA ARG A 119 -4.86 13.42 -0.25
C ARG A 119 -6.28 12.90 -0.41
N TRP A 120 -6.90 12.50 0.70
CA TRP A 120 -8.33 12.25 0.83
C TRP A 120 -8.95 13.48 1.47
N GLN A 121 -9.94 14.09 0.80
CA GLN A 121 -10.59 15.31 1.24
C GLN A 121 -12.09 15.21 0.97
N LYS A 122 -12.84 14.57 1.88
CA LYS A 122 -14.33 14.44 1.91
C LYS A 122 -15.02 14.04 0.58
N SER A 123 -15.02 14.94 -0.40
CA SER A 123 -15.63 14.83 -1.73
C SER A 123 -14.66 14.54 -2.87
N TRP A 124 -13.34 14.55 -2.64
CA TRP A 124 -12.37 14.19 -3.67
C TRP A 124 -11.11 13.56 -3.10
N ILE A 125 -10.36 12.91 -3.99
CA ILE A 125 -9.02 12.38 -3.74
C ILE A 125 -8.10 13.01 -4.75
N ARG A 126 -6.94 13.48 -4.29
CA ARG A 126 -5.94 14.11 -5.14
C ARG A 126 -4.67 13.27 -5.12
N SER A 127 -4.15 12.93 -6.30
CA SER A 127 -2.82 12.36 -6.49
C SER A 127 -1.93 13.44 -7.11
N ILE A 128 -0.75 13.66 -6.55
CA ILE A 128 0.19 14.69 -6.97
C ILE A 128 1.53 14.02 -7.23
N ASP A 129 2.06 14.16 -8.44
CA ASP A 129 3.42 13.82 -8.79
C ASP A 129 4.29 15.08 -8.71
N HIS A 130 5.14 15.15 -7.69
CA HIS A 130 6.03 16.29 -7.47
C HIS A 130 7.20 16.34 -8.45
N ARG A 131 7.60 15.19 -9.02
CA ARG A 131 8.70 15.10 -9.99
C ARG A 131 8.25 15.62 -11.34
N GLU A 132 7.09 15.15 -11.80
CA GLU A 132 6.53 15.52 -13.10
C GLU A 132 5.72 16.82 -13.06
N LYS A 133 5.49 17.37 -11.87
CA LYS A 133 4.66 18.56 -11.65
C LYS A 133 3.25 18.37 -12.24
N LYS A 134 2.65 17.22 -11.98
CA LYS A 134 1.32 16.83 -12.45
C LYS A 134 0.43 16.45 -11.28
N TYR A 135 -0.87 16.60 -11.44
CA TYR A 135 -1.83 16.08 -10.47
C TYR A 135 -3.14 15.64 -11.14
N GLU A 136 -3.84 14.76 -10.44
CA GLU A 136 -5.16 14.24 -10.78
C GLU A 136 -6.10 14.40 -9.59
N GLU A 137 -7.36 14.73 -9.87
CA GLU A 137 -8.43 14.82 -8.88
C GLU A 137 -9.58 13.85 -9.19
N PHE A 138 -9.90 12.98 -8.25
CA PHE A 138 -10.96 12.00 -8.37
C PHE A 138 -12.11 12.41 -7.46
N ARG A 139 -13.28 12.73 -8.03
CA ARG A 139 -14.47 13.02 -7.21
C ARG A 139 -15.02 11.74 -6.57
N ILE A 140 -15.25 11.79 -5.27
CA ILE A 140 -15.91 10.74 -4.49
C ILE A 140 -17.42 10.84 -4.74
N ILE A 141 -17.94 10.02 -5.65
CA ILE A 141 -19.38 9.96 -5.93
C ILE A 141 -20.00 8.83 -5.09
N LYS A 142 -20.67 9.17 -3.98
CA LYS A 142 -21.46 8.21 -3.20
C LYS A 142 -22.73 7.84 -3.97
N ARG A 143 -22.67 6.87 -4.89
CA ARG A 143 -23.87 6.35 -5.56
C ARG A 143 -24.57 5.31 -4.67
N PRO A 144 -25.91 5.33 -4.54
CA PRO A 144 -26.64 4.21 -3.98
C PRO A 144 -26.32 2.95 -4.79
N GLN A 145 -26.01 1.84 -4.11
CA GLN A 145 -25.82 0.56 -4.77
C GLN A 145 -27.12 0.15 -5.48
N THR A 146 -27.13 0.14 -6.79
CA THR A 146 -28.11 -0.61 -7.57
C THR A 146 -27.52 -1.98 -7.90
N GLU A 147 -28.27 -3.05 -7.63
CA GLU A 147 -27.84 -4.46 -7.78
C GLU A 147 -27.43 -4.84 -9.22
N SER A 148 -27.73 -3.98 -10.20
CA SER A 148 -27.60 -4.23 -11.63
C SER A 148 -26.36 -3.63 -12.31
N GLU A 149 -25.57 -2.79 -11.62
CA GLU A 149 -24.39 -2.20 -12.27
C GLU A 149 -23.25 -3.23 -12.38
N PRO A 150 -22.63 -3.38 -13.56
CA PRO A 150 -21.58 -4.36 -13.76
C PRO A 150 -20.40 -4.06 -12.84
N LYS A 151 -19.98 -5.08 -12.09
CA LYS A 151 -18.89 -5.09 -11.08
C LYS A 151 -17.50 -4.92 -11.69
N TRP A 152 -17.34 -4.11 -12.74
CA TRP A 152 -16.02 -3.74 -13.21
C TRP A 152 -15.43 -2.70 -12.26
N TYR A 153 -14.11 -2.73 -12.19
CA TYR A 153 -13.29 -1.92 -11.29
C TYR A 153 -13.43 -0.44 -11.64
N ASP A 154 -14.35 0.26 -11.00
CA ASP A 154 -14.34 1.72 -10.99
C ASP A 154 -13.30 2.16 -9.94
N PHE A 155 -12.12 2.56 -10.41
CA PHE A 155 -11.06 3.11 -9.56
C PHE A 155 -11.59 4.26 -8.68
N GLY A 156 -12.50 5.09 -9.21
CA GLY A 156 -13.14 6.17 -8.44
C GLY A 156 -14.01 5.65 -7.31
N ARG A 157 -14.71 4.53 -7.50
CA ARG A 157 -15.50 3.86 -6.44
C ARG A 157 -14.61 3.29 -5.34
N TYR A 158 -13.50 2.66 -5.68
CA TYR A 158 -12.55 2.14 -4.69
C TYR A 158 -12.02 3.24 -3.78
N PHE A 159 -11.50 4.30 -4.40
CA PHE A 159 -10.96 5.45 -3.69
C PHE A 159 -12.04 6.13 -2.83
N SER A 160 -13.31 6.16 -3.28
CA SER A 160 -14.43 6.67 -2.47
C SER A 160 -14.78 5.86 -1.23
N GLU A 161 -14.42 4.57 -1.19
CA GLU A 161 -14.65 3.67 -0.05
C GLU A 161 -13.43 3.63 0.90
N MET A 162 -12.27 4.11 0.47
CA MET A 162 -11.08 4.30 1.30
C MET A 162 -11.10 5.65 2.02
N ASP A 163 -10.52 5.69 3.22
CA ASP A 163 -10.23 6.99 3.86
C ASP A 163 -8.72 7.31 3.91
N ASN A 164 -7.86 6.42 3.40
CA ASN A 164 -6.39 6.52 3.42
C ASN A 164 -5.77 5.49 2.44
N MET A 165 -4.44 5.51 2.24
CA MET A 165 -3.73 4.49 1.43
C MET A 165 -3.61 3.12 2.09
N ALA A 166 -3.72 3.03 3.42
CA ALA A 166 -3.35 1.85 4.19
C ALA A 166 -4.50 1.44 5.15
N PRO A 167 -5.09 0.24 4.99
CA PRO A 167 -6.20 -0.23 5.82
C PRO A 167 -5.92 -0.19 7.34
N VAL A 168 -4.65 -0.33 7.73
CA VAL A 168 -4.22 -0.29 9.12
C VAL A 168 -3.25 0.87 9.33
N LEU A 169 -3.59 1.75 10.28
CA LEU A 169 -2.77 2.87 10.74
C LEU A 169 -2.45 2.72 12.24
N PRO A 170 -1.36 3.35 12.74
CA PRO A 170 -1.13 3.45 14.17
C PRO A 170 -2.33 4.10 14.88
N GLY A 171 -2.70 3.59 16.05
CA GLY A 171 -3.76 4.17 16.87
C GLY A 171 -5.19 3.90 16.38
N VAL A 172 -5.39 3.06 15.37
CA VAL A 172 -6.72 2.59 14.91
C VAL A 172 -7.77 3.72 14.86
N PRO A 173 -7.48 4.85 14.17
CA PRO A 173 -8.32 6.04 14.27
C PRO A 173 -9.71 5.88 13.63
N ASN A 174 -9.91 4.82 12.84
CA ASN A 174 -11.21 4.41 12.33
C ASN A 174 -11.52 2.98 12.80
N GLN A 175 -12.05 2.86 14.02
CA GLN A 175 -12.39 1.60 14.70
C GLN A 175 -13.31 0.72 13.84
N ALA A 176 -14.40 1.29 13.30
CA ALA A 176 -15.37 0.53 12.52
C ALA A 176 -14.75 -0.12 11.26
N LYS A 177 -13.89 0.60 10.53
CA LYS A 177 -13.19 0.03 9.37
C LYS A 177 -12.15 -1.01 9.78
N PHE A 178 -11.44 -0.78 10.88
CA PHE A 178 -10.48 -1.76 11.40
C PHE A 178 -11.16 -3.06 11.83
N ASP A 179 -12.24 -2.98 12.62
CA ASP A 179 -13.01 -4.14 13.06
C ASP A 179 -13.58 -4.93 11.87
N GLU A 180 -14.11 -4.24 10.87
CA GLU A 180 -14.58 -4.87 9.64
C GLU A 180 -13.43 -5.56 8.89
N PHE A 181 -12.26 -4.93 8.80
CA PHE A 181 -11.08 -5.49 8.15
C PHE A 181 -10.56 -6.74 8.86
N ILE A 182 -10.45 -6.71 10.20
CA ILE A 182 -9.93 -7.80 11.03
C ILE A 182 -10.93 -8.97 11.13
N SER A 183 -12.23 -8.71 11.27
CA SER A 183 -13.27 -9.76 11.27
C SER A 183 -13.30 -10.53 9.94
N HIS A 184 -13.05 -9.82 8.83
CA HIS A 184 -12.95 -10.40 7.50
C HIS A 184 -11.52 -10.78 7.08
N SER A 185 -10.67 -11.15 8.04
CA SER A 185 -9.33 -11.67 7.76
C SER A 185 -9.10 -13.04 8.40
N TYR A 186 -8.34 -13.89 7.72
CA TYR A 186 -7.61 -14.99 8.37
C TYR A 186 -6.40 -14.38 9.06
N LEU A 187 -6.10 -14.79 10.30
CA LEU A 187 -5.05 -14.16 11.12
C LEU A 187 -4.23 -15.24 11.80
N MET A 188 -2.94 -14.97 11.97
CA MET A 188 -2.03 -15.90 12.66
C MET A 188 -0.84 -15.14 13.23
N VAL A 189 -0.48 -15.42 14.48
CA VAL A 189 0.82 -15.00 15.03
C VAL A 189 1.92 -15.80 14.34
N ILE A 190 2.83 -15.11 13.66
CA ILE A 190 3.97 -15.75 12.98
C ILE A 190 5.29 -15.61 13.75
N ARG A 191 5.37 -14.61 14.64
CA ARG A 191 6.52 -14.40 15.52
C ARG A 191 6.07 -13.65 16.76
N GLU A 192 6.53 -14.05 17.94
CA GLU A 192 6.31 -13.34 19.18
C GLU A 192 7.57 -13.46 20.04
N ASN A 193 8.01 -12.34 20.63
CA ASN A 193 9.06 -12.31 21.65
C ASN A 193 8.62 -11.40 22.81
N ASP A 194 9.49 -11.14 23.77
CA ASP A 194 9.15 -10.36 24.97
C ASP A 194 8.73 -8.91 24.68
N THR A 195 9.18 -8.35 23.56
CA THR A 195 9.02 -6.94 23.20
C THR A 195 8.12 -6.71 22.01
N HIS A 196 7.94 -7.70 21.14
CA HIS A 196 7.22 -7.54 19.88
C HIS A 196 6.40 -8.77 19.52
N ILE A 197 5.40 -8.55 18.68
CA ILE A 197 4.62 -9.59 18.01
C ILE A 197 4.43 -9.23 16.54
N THR A 198 4.50 -10.23 15.68
CA THR A 198 4.19 -10.12 14.26
C THR A 198 3.01 -11.01 13.95
N ILE A 199 1.95 -10.40 13.42
CA ILE A 199 0.70 -11.06 13.02
C ILE A 199 0.62 -11.00 11.50
N ALA A 200 0.50 -12.16 10.85
CA ALA A 200 0.16 -12.23 9.43
C ALA A 200 -1.36 -12.34 9.26
N GLY A 201 -1.88 -11.79 8.18
CA GLY A 201 -3.28 -11.91 7.83
C GLY A 201 -3.53 -11.98 6.34
N LYS A 202 -4.66 -12.60 5.97
CA LYS A 202 -5.13 -12.70 4.58
C LYS A 202 -6.58 -12.24 4.50
N PRO A 203 -6.90 -11.26 3.63
CA PRO A 203 -8.26 -10.77 3.50
C PRO A 203 -9.21 -11.84 2.93
N LYS A 204 -10.41 -11.95 3.52
CA LYS A 204 -11.51 -12.80 3.03
C LYS A 204 -12.38 -12.07 2.01
N LEU A 205 -12.58 -10.76 2.21
CA LEU A 205 -13.39 -9.95 1.31
C LEU A 205 -12.63 -9.66 0.01
N ARG A 206 -13.28 -9.95 -1.13
CA ARG A 206 -12.72 -9.72 -2.47
C ARG A 206 -12.25 -8.28 -2.66
N ARG A 207 -12.97 -7.29 -2.10
CA ARG A 207 -12.58 -5.88 -2.21
C ARG A 207 -11.26 -5.53 -1.53
N HIS A 208 -10.77 -6.33 -0.57
CA HIS A 208 -9.44 -6.15 0.02
C HIS A 208 -8.42 -7.07 -0.66
N ALA A 209 -8.83 -8.30 -0.99
CA ALA A 209 -8.01 -9.36 -1.60
C ALA A 209 -7.56 -9.10 -3.04
N VAL A 210 -7.80 -7.91 -3.55
CA VAL A 210 -7.40 -7.37 -4.85
C VAL A 210 -6.15 -6.49 -4.76
N PHE A 211 -5.86 -5.92 -3.58
CA PHE A 211 -4.71 -5.04 -3.37
C PHE A 211 -3.52 -5.82 -2.83
N PHE A 212 -3.79 -6.76 -1.94
CA PHE A 212 -2.77 -7.62 -1.36
C PHE A 212 -3.36 -8.99 -1.06
N GLN A 213 -2.53 -10.02 -1.23
CA GLN A 213 -2.90 -11.39 -0.90
C GLN A 213 -2.64 -11.70 0.58
N GLU A 214 -1.73 -10.94 1.20
CA GLU A 214 -1.31 -11.08 2.59
C GLU A 214 -0.85 -9.73 3.13
N PHE A 215 -1.06 -9.51 4.42
CA PHE A 215 -0.50 -8.39 5.17
C PHE A 215 0.18 -8.90 6.45
N LYS A 216 1.16 -8.16 6.95
CA LYS A 216 1.80 -8.44 8.24
C LYS A 216 1.82 -7.18 9.08
N LEU A 217 1.42 -7.30 10.33
CA LEU A 217 1.42 -6.24 11.33
C LEU A 217 2.55 -6.52 12.31
N HIS A 218 3.42 -5.54 12.53
CA HIS A 218 4.48 -5.62 13.53
C HIS A 218 4.19 -4.65 14.67
N LEU A 219 3.93 -5.20 15.85
CA LEU A 219 3.49 -4.47 17.03
C LEU A 219 4.55 -4.59 18.13
N GLU A 220 4.93 -3.46 18.72
CA GLU A 220 5.68 -3.38 19.98
C GLU A 220 4.70 -3.58 21.15
N LYS A 221 5.15 -4.33 22.17
CA LYS A 221 4.39 -4.64 23.39
C LYS A 221 4.58 -3.53 24.44
N ARG A 222 3.53 -3.28 25.23
CA ARG A 222 3.53 -2.46 26.46
C ARG A 222 4.01 -1.01 26.28
N PRO A 223 3.13 -0.10 25.83
CA PRO A 223 1.77 -0.36 25.32
C PRO A 223 1.81 -0.91 23.90
N TRP A 224 0.68 -1.40 23.38
CA TRP A 224 0.61 -1.86 22.00
C TRP A 224 0.86 -0.70 21.04
N ARG A 225 1.89 -0.82 20.19
CA ARG A 225 2.23 0.20 19.19
C ARG A 225 2.53 -0.45 17.86
N LEU A 226 1.78 -0.07 16.83
CA LEU A 226 2.09 -0.47 15.46
C LEU A 226 3.37 0.23 15.01
N LYS A 227 4.42 -0.55 14.77
CA LYS A 227 5.72 -0.05 14.30
C LYS A 227 5.86 -0.16 12.79
N ALA A 228 5.30 -1.22 12.22
CA ALA A 228 5.35 -1.45 10.79
C ALA A 228 4.18 -2.28 10.27
N VAL A 229 3.88 -2.10 8.99
CA VAL A 229 2.98 -2.96 8.23
C VAL A 229 3.66 -3.36 6.93
N GLN A 230 3.51 -4.62 6.55
CA GLN A 230 3.85 -5.10 5.21
C GLN A 230 2.58 -5.50 4.48
N TYR A 231 2.44 -5.09 3.22
CA TYR A 231 1.43 -5.59 2.30
C TYR A 231 2.13 -6.34 1.17
N ILE A 232 1.76 -7.60 0.96
CA ILE A 232 2.27 -8.41 -0.14
C ILE A 232 1.24 -8.36 -1.27
N GLN A 233 1.60 -7.74 -2.39
CA GLN A 233 0.66 -7.54 -3.50
C GLN A 233 0.23 -8.87 -4.14
N GLN A 234 -0.77 -8.78 -5.03
CA GLN A 234 -1.22 -9.90 -5.84
C GLN A 234 -0.05 -10.53 -6.61
N GLY A 235 0.05 -11.86 -6.55
CA GLY A 235 1.16 -12.62 -7.17
C GLY A 235 2.35 -12.85 -6.24
N GLY A 236 2.44 -12.17 -5.10
CA GLY A 236 3.42 -12.45 -4.06
C GLY A 236 4.87 -12.11 -4.39
N GLN A 237 5.11 -11.46 -5.52
CA GLN A 237 6.43 -11.09 -6.02
C GLN A 237 6.81 -9.66 -5.70
N THR A 238 5.84 -8.85 -5.30
CA THR A 238 6.06 -7.49 -4.81
C THR A 238 5.53 -7.38 -3.39
N SER A 239 6.17 -6.53 -2.58
CA SER A 239 5.62 -6.14 -1.29
C SER A 239 5.96 -4.70 -0.95
N THR A 240 5.10 -4.02 -0.21
CA THR A 240 5.36 -2.69 0.34
C THR A 240 5.41 -2.78 1.86
N VAL A 241 6.47 -2.24 2.47
CA VAL A 241 6.61 -2.08 3.92
C VAL A 241 6.47 -0.60 4.27
N TYR A 242 5.64 -0.32 5.26
CA TYR A 242 5.53 0.97 5.92
C TYR A 242 6.09 0.87 7.33
N LEU A 243 7.05 1.72 7.66
CA LEU A 243 7.55 1.90 9.02
C LEU A 243 7.10 3.26 9.53
N PHE A 244 6.53 3.27 10.74
CA PHE A 244 5.95 4.47 11.35
C PHE A 244 6.85 4.99 12.46
N THR A 245 7.18 6.27 12.40
CA THR A 245 7.99 6.97 13.41
C THR A 245 7.35 8.30 13.79
N ASN A 246 7.71 8.83 14.96
CA ASN A 246 7.23 10.14 15.43
C ASN A 246 5.69 10.26 15.37
N VAL A 247 5.01 9.20 15.78
CA VAL A 247 3.55 9.09 15.72
C VAL A 247 2.91 9.95 16.82
N GLU A 248 2.01 10.82 16.41
CA GLU A 248 1.17 11.66 17.25
C GLU A 248 -0.30 11.28 17.06
N PHE A 249 -1.04 11.18 18.16
CA PHE A 249 -2.48 10.88 18.14
C PHE A 249 -3.30 12.14 18.41
N ASN A 250 -4.45 12.23 17.74
CA ASN A 250 -5.35 13.38 17.77
C ASN A 250 -4.64 14.72 17.48
N PRO A 251 -3.86 14.81 16.39
CA PRO A 251 -3.23 16.08 16.03
C PRO A 251 -4.29 17.13 15.71
N LEU A 252 -3.94 18.40 15.91
CA LEU A 252 -4.78 19.50 15.46
C LEU A 252 -4.86 19.50 13.93
N GLU A 253 -6.05 19.75 13.39
CA GLU A 253 -6.25 19.96 11.96
C GLU A 253 -5.35 21.08 11.47
N ARG A 254 -4.58 20.82 10.41
CA ARG A 254 -3.76 21.80 9.72
C ARG A 254 -4.29 21.94 8.31
N ASP A 255 -4.68 23.15 7.93
CA ASP A 255 -4.94 23.52 6.53
C ASP A 255 -3.59 23.69 5.81
N ASP A 256 -2.95 22.59 5.47
CA ASP A 256 -1.68 22.57 4.74
C ASP A 256 -1.87 22.19 3.26
N GLU A 257 -2.84 22.81 2.59
CA GLU A 257 -3.06 22.60 1.15
C GLU A 257 -1.76 22.83 0.36
N PRO A 258 -1.39 21.91 -0.55
CA PRO A 258 -0.21 22.05 -1.37
C PRO A 258 -0.41 23.21 -2.35
N ASP A 259 0.63 24.02 -2.53
CA ASP A 259 0.66 24.99 -3.63
C ASP A 259 0.83 24.24 -4.95
N LEU A 260 -0.21 24.29 -5.78
CA LEU A 260 -0.28 23.62 -7.08
C LEU A 260 -0.23 24.61 -8.25
N SER A 261 0.15 25.87 -8.01
CA SER A 261 0.15 26.92 -9.03
C SER A 261 1.07 26.62 -10.22
N ASP A 262 2.12 25.83 -10.02
CA ASP A 262 3.06 25.37 -11.05
C ASP A 262 2.81 23.94 -11.56
N TYR A 263 1.70 23.31 -11.19
CA TYR A 263 1.37 21.93 -11.57
C TYR A 263 0.34 21.85 -12.70
N GLN A 264 0.50 20.86 -13.57
CA GLN A 264 -0.47 20.52 -14.60
C GLN A 264 -1.58 19.60 -14.05
N ASN A 265 -2.84 20.04 -14.14
CA ASN A 265 -4.00 19.17 -13.91
C ASN A 265 -4.22 18.25 -15.11
N LEU A 266 -4.13 16.93 -14.91
CA LEU A 266 -4.34 15.96 -15.98
C LEU A 266 -5.82 15.76 -16.33
N ASN A 267 -6.74 16.09 -15.41
CA ASN A 267 -8.18 16.04 -15.68
C ASN A 267 -8.65 17.12 -16.68
N ASP A 268 -7.89 18.21 -16.82
CA ASP A 268 -8.21 19.32 -17.73
C ASP A 268 -7.78 19.03 -19.18
N GLN A 269 -7.07 17.91 -19.43
CA GLN A 269 -6.82 17.47 -20.79
C GLN A 269 -8.10 16.83 -21.36
N PRO A 270 -8.68 17.36 -22.45
CA PRO A 270 -9.66 16.59 -23.19
C PRO A 270 -8.97 15.32 -23.67
N ILE A 271 -9.46 14.16 -23.25
CA ILE A 271 -9.11 12.89 -23.88
C ILE A 271 -9.61 13.01 -25.33
N ALA A 272 -8.75 13.52 -26.22
CA ALA A 272 -8.97 13.44 -27.64
C ALA A 272 -8.82 11.96 -27.99
N ALA A 273 -9.93 11.22 -27.88
CA ALA A 273 -10.07 9.95 -28.55
C ALA A 273 -9.89 10.24 -30.04
N ARG A 274 -8.65 10.20 -30.52
CA ARG A 274 -8.37 10.06 -31.94
C ARG A 274 -8.90 8.69 -32.28
N TYR A 275 -10.16 8.64 -32.72
CA TYR A 275 -10.60 7.58 -33.59
C TYR A 275 -9.53 7.47 -34.68
N PRO A 276 -8.96 6.29 -34.96
CA PRO A 276 -8.10 6.14 -36.11
C PRO A 276 -8.95 6.53 -37.33
N GLU A 277 -8.74 7.75 -37.83
CA GLU A 277 -9.32 8.19 -39.08
C GLU A 277 -8.77 7.27 -40.17
N ASN A 278 -9.57 6.26 -40.53
CA ASN A 278 -9.69 5.65 -41.87
C ASN A 278 -8.43 5.56 -42.76
N ALA A 279 -7.23 5.36 -42.21
CA ALA A 279 -6.01 5.29 -43.01
C ALA A 279 -5.66 3.87 -43.49
N GLU A 280 -6.37 2.82 -43.04
CA GLU A 280 -6.02 1.44 -43.40
C GLU A 280 -7.20 0.58 -43.92
N ARG A 281 -8.23 1.20 -44.51
CA ARG A 281 -9.26 0.43 -45.26
C ARG A 281 -9.00 0.30 -46.76
N GLN A 282 -7.88 0.82 -47.29
CA GLN A 282 -7.52 0.65 -48.71
C GLN A 282 -6.30 -0.26 -48.97
N SER A 283 -5.64 -0.82 -47.95
CA SER A 283 -4.50 -1.74 -48.15
C SER A 283 -4.88 -3.23 -48.05
N PHE A 284 -6.05 -3.58 -47.52
CA PHE A 284 -6.45 -4.98 -47.29
C PHE A 284 -7.00 -5.74 -48.52
N GLN A 285 -7.11 -5.12 -49.69
CA GLN A 285 -7.43 -5.84 -50.94
C GLN A 285 -6.20 -6.18 -51.80
N LYS A 286 -4.97 -5.91 -51.33
CA LYS A 286 -3.78 -6.19 -52.14
C LYS A 286 -2.60 -6.74 -51.33
N LYS A 287 -2.83 -7.79 -50.56
CA LYS A 287 -1.82 -8.80 -50.15
C LYS A 287 -2.47 -9.93 -49.34
N VAL A 288 -3.25 -10.77 -50.01
CA VAL A 288 -3.44 -12.16 -49.54
C VAL A 288 -2.29 -12.96 -50.16
N GLY A 289 -1.24 -13.14 -49.38
CA GLY A 289 -0.07 -13.92 -49.72
C GLY A 289 0.92 -13.85 -48.57
N SER A 290 1.10 -14.99 -47.90
CA SER A 290 2.03 -15.29 -46.80
C SER A 290 1.74 -14.69 -45.42
N GLN A 291 1.20 -15.55 -44.54
CA GLN A 291 1.54 -15.66 -43.11
C GLN A 291 3.06 -16.01 -42.94
N PRO A 292 3.70 -15.86 -41.76
CA PRO A 292 3.13 -16.15 -40.43
C PRO A 292 3.50 -15.23 -39.23
N SER A 293 2.74 -15.46 -38.15
CA SER A 293 3.06 -15.35 -36.72
C SER A 293 3.48 -14.00 -36.11
N GLY A 294 2.67 -13.53 -35.17
CA GLY A 294 3.04 -12.50 -34.19
C GLY A 294 1.87 -12.16 -33.27
N SER A 295 1.78 -12.87 -32.15
CA SER A 295 0.79 -12.67 -31.09
C SER A 295 1.06 -11.37 -30.32
N GLY A 296 0.22 -10.34 -30.52
CA GLY A 296 0.14 -9.17 -29.65
C GLY A 296 -0.86 -9.44 -28.53
N SER A 297 -0.36 -9.61 -27.30
CA SER A 297 -1.14 -9.88 -26.08
C SER A 297 -1.70 -8.58 -25.50
N LEU A 298 -2.91 -8.67 -24.95
CA LEU A 298 -3.71 -7.63 -24.27
C LEU A 298 -3.04 -7.01 -23.01
N MET A 299 -1.79 -7.37 -22.72
CA MET A 299 -1.04 -6.95 -21.52
C MET A 299 -0.38 -5.57 -21.65
N ASP A 300 -0.14 -5.08 -22.88
CA ASP A 300 0.55 -3.80 -23.07
C ASP A 300 -0.34 -2.58 -22.72
N LEU A 301 -1.66 -2.75 -22.61
CA LEU A 301 -2.57 -1.66 -22.25
C LEU A 301 -2.68 -1.42 -20.74
N ILE A 302 -2.26 -2.39 -19.91
CA ILE A 302 -2.35 -2.28 -18.45
C ILE A 302 -1.13 -1.53 -17.87
N PHE A 303 0.00 -1.51 -18.59
CA PHE A 303 1.25 -0.91 -18.10
C PHE A 303 1.28 0.62 -18.05
N HIS A 304 0.41 1.33 -18.76
CA HIS A 304 0.34 2.80 -18.72
C HIS A 304 -0.65 3.37 -17.69
N LEU A 305 -1.33 2.52 -16.93
CA LEU A 305 -2.26 2.93 -15.88
C LEU A 305 -1.76 2.62 -14.46
N LEU A 306 -0.54 2.08 -14.32
CA LEU A 306 -0.03 1.61 -13.02
C LEU A 306 1.42 2.03 -12.70
N PHE A 307 2.04 2.92 -13.47
CA PHE A 307 3.35 3.48 -13.13
C PHE A 307 3.47 4.93 -13.57
#